data_AF-A0A938Y0G6-F1
#
_entry.id   AF-A0A938Y0G6-F1
#
_cell.length_a   1.000
_cell.length_b   1.000
_cell.length_c   1.000
_cell.angle_alpha   90.00
_cell.angle_beta   90.00
_cell.angle_gamma   90.00
#
_symmetry.space_group_name_H-M   'P 1'
#
loop_
_entity.id
_entity.type
_entity.pdbx_description
1 polymer ?
#
loop_
_entity_poly.entity_id
_entity_poly.type
_entity_poly.pdbx_seq_one_letter_code
_entity_poly.pdbx_strand_id
1 'polypeptide(L)' 'MTTNGLDEILSTRSQKFKDLDIDINELTVSELLEMLSDDPRLLKRPILTDGQRLIVGYNQSAMKNLLS' A
#
# COMPACT_ATOMS: atom_id res chain seq x y z
N MET A 1 -7.08 10.27 -13.92
CA MET A 1 -5.88 9.44 -13.67
C MET A 1 -6.22 8.57 -12.47
N THR A 2 -6.02 7.25 -12.56
CA THR A 2 -6.56 6.28 -11.60
C THR A 2 -5.71 6.23 -10.33
N THR A 3 -6.02 7.06 -9.34
CA THR A 3 -5.42 7.02 -7.99
C THR A 3 -5.96 5.87 -7.13
N ASN A 4 -7.12 5.30 -7.49
CA ASN A 4 -7.82 4.27 -6.70
C ASN A 4 -6.98 3.02 -6.33
N GLY A 5 -5.89 2.71 -7.04
CA GLY A 5 -5.07 1.53 -6.76
C GLY A 5 -3.94 1.74 -5.74
N LEU A 6 -3.44 2.97 -5.57
CA LEU A 6 -2.27 3.22 -4.71
C LEU A 6 -2.66 3.44 -3.25
N ASP A 7 -3.84 4.00 -2.98
CA ASP A 7 -4.35 4.14 -1.62
C ASP A 7 -4.54 2.79 -0.92
N GLU A 8 -4.79 1.74 -1.71
CA GLU A 8 -4.93 0.38 -1.20
C GLU A 8 -3.63 -0.18 -0.63
N ILE A 9 -2.46 0.26 -1.12
CA ILE A 9 -1.15 -0.16 -0.61
C ILE A 9 -0.71 0.59 0.65
N LEU A 10 -1.34 1.72 0.97
CA LEU A 10 -0.94 2.58 2.07
C LEU A 10 -1.59 2.19 3.40
N SER A 11 -0.82 2.24 4.49
CA SER A 11 -1.29 1.99 5.85
C SER A 11 -2.04 3.20 6.43
N THR A 12 -3.07 3.69 5.73
CA THR A 12 -3.81 4.94 6.05
C THR A 12 -4.41 4.99 7.46
N ARG A 13 -4.61 3.84 8.09
CA ARG A 13 -5.13 3.74 9.47
C ARG A 13 -4.05 3.86 10.54
N SER A 14 -2.77 3.70 10.19
CA SER A 14 -1.66 3.77 11.14
C SER A 14 -1.51 5.19 11.69
N GLN A 15 -1.09 5.32 12.95
CA GLN A 15 -0.82 6.64 13.55
C GLN A 15 0.22 7.39 12.72
N LYS A 16 1.28 6.69 12.31
CA LYS A 16 2.34 7.25 11.50
C LYS A 16 1.86 7.90 10.21
N PHE A 17 0.92 7.26 9.51
CA PHE A 17 0.36 7.84 8.29
C PHE A 17 -0.49 9.07 8.59
N LYS A 18 -1.31 9.02 9.66
CA LYS A 18 -2.13 10.15 10.09
C LYS A 18 -1.29 11.36 10.50
N ASP A 19 -0.13 11.13 11.11
CA ASP A 19 0.79 12.19 11.54
C ASP A 19 1.44 12.96 10.36
N LEU A 20 1.37 12.42 9.14
CA LEU A 20 1.89 13.11 7.94
C LEU A 20 1.00 14.26 7.48
N ASP A 21 -0.31 14.22 7.79
CA ASP A 21 -1.31 15.23 7.40
C ASP A 21 -1.26 15.61 5.90
N ILE A 22 -1.16 14.58 5.05
CA ILE A 22 -1.08 14.72 3.59
C ILE A 22 -2.36 14.27 2.90
N ASP A 23 -2.72 14.93 1.80
CA ASP A 23 -3.70 14.41 0.84
C ASP A 23 -2.97 13.64 -0.28
N ILE A 24 -3.17 12.32 -0.33
CA ILE A 24 -2.55 11.46 -1.34
C ILE A 24 -3.01 11.80 -2.76
N ASN A 25 -4.19 12.40 -2.92
CA ASN A 25 -4.68 12.81 -4.24
C ASN A 25 -3.92 14.00 -4.82
N GLU A 26 -3.17 14.73 -3.99
CA GLU A 26 -2.32 15.84 -4.41
C GLU A 26 -0.90 15.40 -4.79
N LEU A 27 -0.50 14.18 -4.40
CA LEU A 27 0.82 13.65 -4.69
C LEU A 27 0.92 13.10 -6.12
N THR A 28 2.03 13.40 -6.78
CA THR A 28 2.45 12.64 -7.95
C THR A 28 2.87 11.23 -7.55
N VAL A 29 2.86 10.31 -8.51
CA VAL A 29 3.33 8.94 -8.28
C VAL A 29 4.80 8.92 -7.81
N SER A 30 5.64 9.80 -8.34
CA SER A 30 7.05 9.88 -7.95
C SER A 30 7.23 10.33 -6.50
N GLU A 31 6.51 11.35 -6.05
CA GLU A 31 6.57 11.83 -4.66
C GLU A 31 6.05 10.75 -3.69
N LEU A 32 4.99 10.03 -4.09
CA LEU A 32 4.50 8.91 -3.31
C LEU A 32 5.56 7.80 -3.20
N LEU A 33 6.24 7.45 -4.30
CA LEU A 33 7.29 6.44 -4.30
C LEU A 33 8.52 6.86 -3.48
N GLU A 34 8.89 8.13 -3.51
CA GLU A 34 9.97 8.69 -2.69
C GLU A 34 9.61 8.60 -1.20
N MET A 35 8.41 9.04 -0.82
CA MET A 35 7.89 8.92 0.55
C MET A 35 7.87 7.47 1.05
N LEU A 36 7.45 6.52 0.21
CA LEU A 36 7.43 5.09 0.55
C LEU A 36 8.84 4.49 0.66
N SER A 37 9.79 5.00 -0.12
CA SER A 37 11.20 4.60 -0.06
C SER A 37 11.86 5.09 1.21
N ASP A 38 11.54 6.33 1.63
CA ASP A 38 12.02 6.93 2.87
C ASP A 38 11.43 6.26 4.11
N ASP A 39 10.14 5.92 4.09
CA ASP A 39 9.51 5.15 5.16
C ASP A 39 8.63 3.98 4.68
N PRO A 40 9.22 2.78 4.56
CA PRO A 40 8.51 1.57 4.17
C PRO A 40 7.44 1.10 5.17
N ARG A 41 7.29 1.73 6.35
CA ARG A 41 6.20 1.43 7.30
C ARG A 41 4.88 2.06 6.88
N LEU A 42 4.90 2.98 5.90
CA LEU A 42 3.72 3.57 5.29
C LEU A 42 3.00 2.58 4.36
N LEU A 43 3.62 1.44 4.05
CA LEU A 43 3.00 0.33 3.32
C LEU A 43 2.18 -0.57 4.24
N LYS A 44 1.01 -1.01 3.77
CA LYS A 44 0.28 -2.12 4.38
C LYS A 44 1.11 -3.41 4.32
N ARG A 45 0.96 -4.23 5.36
CA ARG A 45 1.64 -5.53 5.47
C ARG A 45 0.66 -6.62 5.88
N PRO A 46 0.88 -7.88 5.46
CA PRO A 46 1.91 -8.32 4.51
C PRO A 46 1.61 -7.89 3.06
N ILE A 47 2.62 -7.93 2.20
CA ILE A 47 2.47 -7.83 0.74
C ILE A 47 2.97 -9.14 0.15
N LEU A 48 2.13 -9.85 -0.60
CA LEU A 48 2.44 -11.15 -1.18
C LEU A 48 2.19 -11.09 -2.69
N THR A 49 3.07 -11.70 -3.46
CA THR A 49 2.92 -11.79 -4.91
C THR A 49 3.61 -13.03 -5.47
N ASP A 50 3.01 -13.61 -6.51
CA ASP A 50 3.59 -14.66 -7.36
C ASP A 50 4.07 -14.12 -8.71
N GLY A 51 4.10 -12.78 -8.88
CA GLY A 51 4.40 -12.10 -10.14
C GLY A 51 3.19 -11.89 -11.07
N GLN A 52 2.05 -12.54 -10.82
CA GLN A 52 0.80 -12.34 -11.56
C GLN A 52 -0.30 -11.70 -10.71
N ARG A 53 -0.32 -12.01 -9.42
CA ARG A 53 -1.31 -11.57 -8.44
C ARG A 53 -0.59 -10.82 -7.32
N LEU A 54 -1.25 -9.82 -6.76
CA LEU A 54 -0.78 -9.04 -5.63
C LEU A 54 -1.83 -9.10 -4.52
N ILE A 55 -1.39 -9.45 -3.31
CA ILE A 55 -2.21 -9.41 -2.09
C ILE A 55 -1.59 -8.40 -1.14
N VAL A 56 -2.42 -7.49 -0.66
CA VAL A 56 -2.00 -6.39 0.21
C VAL A 56 -2.82 -6.43 1.49
N GLY A 57 -2.14 -6.51 2.63
CA GLY A 57 -2.76 -6.69 3.93
C GLY A 57 -3.21 -8.12 4.18
N TYR A 58 -3.76 -8.36 5.38
CA TYR A 58 -4.19 -9.69 5.79
C TYR A 58 -5.56 -10.06 5.21
N ASN A 59 -5.58 -11.07 4.35
CA ASN A 59 -6.80 -11.73 3.88
C ASN A 59 -6.55 -13.23 3.76
N GLN A 60 -7.04 -14.00 4.73
CA GLN A 60 -6.76 -15.43 4.83
C GLN A 60 -7.23 -16.23 3.60
N SER A 61 -8.38 -15.87 3.02
CA SER A 61 -8.92 -16.56 1.85
C SER A 61 -8.05 -16.30 0.61
N ALA A 62 -7.75 -15.03 0.35
CA ALA A 62 -6.88 -14.64 -0.76
C ALA A 62 -5.48 -15.26 -0.64
N MET A 63 -4.91 -15.25 0.57
CA MET A 63 -3.59 -15.83 0.84
C MET A 63 -3.54 -17.32 0.57
N LYS A 64 -4.57 -18.07 0.99
CA LYS A 64 -4.67 -19.51 0.67
C LYS A 64 -4.74 -19.74 -0.83
N ASN A 65 -5.54 -18.95 -1.54
CA ASN A 65 -5.71 -19.06 -2.99
C ASN A 65 -4.47 -18.68 -3.82
N LEU A 66 -3.47 -18.00 -3.24
CA LEU A 66 -2.23 -17.67 -3.93
C LEU A 66 -1.28 -18.88 -4.03
N LEU A 67 -1.41 -19.84 -3.11
CA LEU A 67 -0.53 -21.01 -3.02
C LEU A 67 -1.14 -22.27 -3.66
N SER A 68 -2.40 -22.19 -4.12
CA SER A 68 -3.10 -23.25 -4.86
C SER A 68 -2.95 -23.07 -6.36
#